data_AF-A0A1Y5ECD6-F1
#
_entry.id   AF-A0A1Y5ECD6-F1
#
_cell.length_a   1.000
_cell.length_b   1.000
_cell.length_c   1.000
_cell.angle_alpha   90.00
_cell.angle_beta   90.00
_cell.angle_gamma   90.00
#
_symmetry.space_group_name_H-M   'P 1'
#
loop_
_entity.id
_entity.type
_entity.pdbx_description
1 polymer ?
#
loop_
_entity_poly.entity_id
_entity_poly.type
_entity_poly.pdbx_seq_one_letter_code
_entity_poly.pdbx_strand_id
1 'polypeptide(L)'
;MDLRLCFENKSGVKIDEASVFCHYAENYLSGFNVEWGGSVSIPHHDTRTGPMEPLWQYIIRDASMACRDYLKEYLERNPMAGYFVHIYEHKVGVAEKKIY
;
A
#
# COMPACT_ATOMS: atom_id res chain seq x y z
N MET A 1 14.31 6.10 3.46
CA MET A 1 13.75 4.80 3.91
C MET A 1 12.78 4.35 2.85
N ASP A 2 12.57 3.05 2.68
CA ASP A 2 11.60 2.59 1.67
C ASP A 2 10.25 2.36 2.33
N LEU A 3 9.18 2.80 1.68
CA LEU A 3 7.81 2.54 2.10
C LEU A 3 7.13 1.64 1.08
N ARG A 4 6.57 0.52 1.53
CA ARG A 4 5.74 -0.36 0.71
C ARG A 4 4.29 -0.18 1.10
N LEU A 5 3.46 0.17 0.14
CA LEU A 5 2.01 0.27 0.26
C LEU A 5 1.41 -1.02 -0.29
N CYS A 6 0.59 -1.71 0.49
CA CYS A 6 -0.15 -2.90 0.05
C CYS A 6 -1.65 -2.61 0.09
N PHE A 7 -2.36 -3.00 -0.96
CA PHE A 7 -3.78 -2.71 -1.15
C PHE A 7 -4.59 -3.99 -1.01
N GLU A 8 -5.22 -4.15 0.14
CA GLU A 8 -6.11 -5.25 0.47
C GLU A 8 -7.53 -4.97 0.02
N ASN A 9 -8.10 -5.85 -0.80
CA ASN A 9 -9.49 -5.76 -1.23
C ASN A 9 -10.45 -5.85 -0.02
N LYS A 10 -11.39 -4.92 0.08
CA LYS A 10 -12.56 -5.08 0.96
C LYS A 10 -13.46 -6.19 0.42
N SER A 11 -14.23 -6.81 1.30
CA SER A 11 -15.19 -7.84 0.92
C SER A 11 -16.09 -7.38 -0.24
N GLY A 12 -16.19 -8.20 -1.29
CA GLY A 12 -16.99 -7.93 -2.48
C GLY A 12 -16.26 -7.18 -3.60
N VAL A 13 -15.05 -6.66 -3.37
CA VAL A 13 -14.23 -6.05 -4.43
C VAL A 13 -13.48 -7.14 -5.20
N LYS A 14 -13.67 -7.16 -6.51
CA LYS A 14 -13.00 -8.08 -7.44
C LYS A 14 -12.41 -7.28 -8.59
N ILE A 15 -11.24 -6.69 -8.34
CA ILE A 15 -10.41 -6.10 -9.41
C ILE A 15 -9.24 -7.05 -9.60
N ASP A 16 -9.33 -7.87 -10.66
CA ASP A 16 -8.36 -8.89 -11.05
C ASP A 16 -7.39 -8.39 -12.13
N GLU A 17 -7.66 -7.23 -12.73
CA GLU A 17 -6.81 -6.62 -13.74
C GLU A 17 -5.87 -5.56 -13.16
N ALA A 18 -4.56 -5.82 -13.22
CA ALA A 18 -3.54 -4.91 -12.71
C ALA A 18 -3.58 -3.52 -13.38
N SER A 19 -3.89 -3.45 -14.68
CA SER A 19 -3.97 -2.18 -15.43
C SER A 19 -5.03 -1.24 -14.84
N VAL A 20 -6.20 -1.77 -14.49
CA VAL A 20 -7.33 -1.03 -13.90
C VAL A 20 -6.96 -0.57 -12.50
N PHE A 21 -6.36 -1.44 -11.70
CA PHE A 21 -5.87 -1.07 -10.38
C PHE A 21 -4.81 0.04 -10.46
N CYS A 22 -3.80 -0.11 -11.32
CA CYS A 22 -2.73 0.88 -11.47
C CYS A 22 -3.28 2.25 -11.85
N HIS A 23 -4.20 2.31 -12.82
CA HIS A 23 -4.80 3.57 -13.22
C HIS A 23 -5.53 4.26 -12.06
N TYR A 24 -6.27 3.51 -11.24
CA TYR A 24 -6.96 4.09 -10.08
C TYR A 24 -5.98 4.50 -8.97
N ALA A 25 -5.00 3.64 -8.67
CA ALA A 25 -4.03 3.86 -7.61
C ALA A 25 -3.05 5.00 -7.91
N GLU A 26 -2.59 5.14 -9.16
CA GLU A 26 -1.68 6.23 -9.57
C GLU A 26 -2.35 7.60 -9.47
N ASN A 27 -3.62 7.69 -9.86
CA ASN A 27 -4.39 8.92 -9.66
C ASN A 27 -4.54 9.24 -8.17
N TYR A 28 -4.88 8.23 -7.36
CA TYR A 28 -5.03 8.35 -5.92
C TYR A 28 -3.71 8.71 -5.20
N LEU A 29 -2.57 8.28 -5.73
CA LEU A 29 -1.24 8.53 -5.17
C LEU A 29 -0.46 9.61 -5.93
N SER A 30 -1.10 10.40 -6.79
CA SER A 30 -0.44 11.36 -7.68
C SER A 30 0.43 12.41 -7.00
N GLY A 31 0.22 12.66 -5.70
CA GLY A 31 1.07 13.53 -4.87
C GLY A 31 2.35 12.88 -4.34
N PHE A 32 2.59 11.59 -4.63
CA PHE A 32 3.70 10.81 -4.12
C PHE A 32 4.54 10.23 -5.26
N ASN A 33 5.85 10.12 -5.06
CA ASN A 33 6.75 9.46 -6.00
C ASN A 33 6.68 7.93 -5.82
N VAL A 34 5.67 7.32 -6.43
CA VAL A 34 5.37 5.88 -6.28
C VAL A 34 5.87 5.07 -7.48
N GLU A 35 6.35 3.87 -7.20
CA GLU A 35 6.82 2.87 -8.17
C GLU A 35 5.90 1.64 -8.08
N TRP A 36 5.41 1.14 -9.22
CA TRP A 36 4.59 -0.09 -9.24
C TRP A 36 5.43 -1.30 -8.84
N GLY A 37 4.97 -2.05 -7.82
CA GLY A 37 5.67 -3.21 -7.27
C GLY A 37 5.06 -4.57 -7.65
N GLY A 38 3.99 -4.61 -8.45
CA GLY A 38 3.29 -5.84 -8.78
C GLY A 38 2.41 -6.36 -7.65
N SER A 39 2.37 -7.68 -7.46
CA SER A 39 1.64 -8.33 -6.37
C SER A 39 2.56 -8.87 -5.27
N VAL A 40 2.06 -8.90 -4.03
CA VAL A 40 2.77 -9.39 -2.85
C VAL A 40 1.80 -10.08 -1.90
N SER A 41 2.26 -11.14 -1.25
CA SER A 41 1.54 -11.75 -0.12
C SER A 41 2.05 -11.15 1.19
N ILE A 42 1.14 -10.70 2.06
CA ILE A 42 1.48 -10.21 3.40
C ILE A 42 1.04 -11.21 4.48
N PRO A 43 1.62 -11.17 5.70
CA PRO A 43 1.22 -12.07 6.78
C PRO A 43 -0.28 -11.95 7.10
N HIS A 44 -0.94 -13.07 7.37
CA HIS A 44 -2.39 -13.05 7.64
C HIS A 44 -2.78 -12.22 8.87
N HIS A 45 -1.91 -12.14 9.89
CA HIS A 45 -2.16 -11.29 11.06
C HIS A 45 -2.16 -9.79 10.74
N ASP A 46 -1.67 -9.40 9.56
CA ASP A 46 -1.72 -8.04 9.06
C ASP A 46 -2.94 -7.76 8.17
N THR A 47 -3.62 -8.78 7.64
CA THR A 47 -4.82 -8.59 6.80
C THR A 47 -6.06 -8.34 7.65
N ARG A 48 -7.01 -7.56 7.13
CA ARG A 48 -8.32 -7.31 7.78
C ARG A 48 -9.42 -8.26 7.30
N THR A 49 -9.20 -8.89 6.16
CA THR A 49 -10.04 -9.89 5.52
C THR A 49 -9.26 -11.22 5.53
N GLY A 50 -9.98 -12.33 5.75
CA GLY A 50 -9.44 -13.67 5.52
C GLY A 50 -9.94 -14.11 4.16
N PRO A 51 -9.09 -14.13 3.11
CA PRO A 51 -7.97 -15.07 2.92
C PRO A 51 -6.66 -14.43 2.38
N MET A 52 -5.58 -15.24 2.27
CA MET A 52 -4.24 -14.87 1.76
C MET A 52 -4.20 -14.60 0.24
N GLU A 53 -4.98 -13.65 -0.25
CA GLU A 53 -4.88 -13.23 -1.66
C GLU A 53 -3.64 -12.34 -1.88
N PRO A 54 -2.97 -12.45 -3.04
CA PRO A 54 -1.93 -11.50 -3.40
C PRO A 54 -2.50 -10.09 -3.47
N LEU A 55 -1.86 -9.17 -2.76
CA LEU A 55 -2.23 -7.76 -2.74
C LEU A 55 -1.42 -6.99 -3.78
N TRP A 56 -2.03 -5.99 -4.39
CA TRP A 56 -1.28 -5.04 -5.21
C TRP A 56 -0.39 -4.15 -4.34
N GLN A 57 0.77 -3.77 -4.86
CA GLN A 57 1.72 -2.94 -4.12
C GLN A 57 2.33 -1.80 -4.93
N TYR A 58 2.59 -0.71 -4.22
CA TYR A 58 3.43 0.40 -4.66
C TYR A 58 4.58 0.62 -3.68
N ILE A 59 5.69 1.15 -4.17
CA ILE A 59 6.89 1.43 -3.39
C ILE A 59 7.23 2.92 -3.51
N ILE A 60 7.54 3.56 -2.38
CA ILE A 60 8.17 4.88 -2.36
C ILE A 60 9.61 4.68 -1.89
N ARG A 61 10.56 4.89 -2.80
CA ARG A 61 11.99 4.81 -2.53
C ARG A 61 12.48 6.05 -1.82
N ASP A 62 13.46 5.89 -0.93
CA ASP A 62 14.18 7.00 -0.29
C ASP A 62 13.25 8.05 0.37
N ALA A 63 12.10 7.62 0.88
CA ALA A 63 11.14 8.47 1.55
C ALA A 63 11.78 9.16 2.78
N SER A 64 11.52 10.45 2.91
CA SER A 64 11.81 11.23 4.10
C SER A 64 10.78 10.94 5.21
N MET A 65 11.11 11.30 6.46
CA MET A 65 10.15 11.21 7.56
C MET A 65 8.89 12.06 7.30
N ALA A 66 9.06 13.25 6.70
CA ALA A 66 7.94 14.11 6.35
C ALA A 66 7.01 13.46 5.31
N CYS A 67 7.57 12.78 4.29
CA CYS A 67 6.79 12.03 3.30
C CYS A 67 6.00 10.90 3.96
N ARG A 68 6.65 10.11 4.83
CA ARG A 68 6.01 9.03 5.60
C ARG A 68 4.84 9.53 6.43
N ASP A 69 5.04 10.59 7.21
CA ASP A 69 4.01 11.09 8.12
C ASP A 69 2.85 11.73 7.35
N TYR A 70 3.17 12.47 6.28
CA TYR A 70 2.16 13.04 5.37
C TYR A 70 1.36 11.95 4.64
N LEU A 71 2.00 10.87 4.19
CA LEU A 71 1.30 9.74 3.57
C LEU A 71 0.29 9.13 4.54
N LYS A 72 0.67 8.92 5.80
CA LYS A 72 -0.26 8.40 6.81
C LYS A 72 -1.47 9.32 7.01
N GLU A 73 -1.24 10.62 7.18
CA GLU A 73 -2.31 11.61 7.33
C GLU A 73 -3.22 11.66 6.09
N TYR A 74 -2.63 11.58 4.89
CA TYR A 74 -3.37 11.54 3.63
C TYR A 74 -4.31 10.34 3.55
N LEU A 75 -3.81 9.13 3.86
CA LEU A 75 -4.61 7.90 3.82
C LEU A 75 -5.74 7.89 4.87
N GLU A 76 -5.49 8.46 6.04
CA GLU A 76 -6.51 8.61 7.09
C GLU A 76 -7.65 9.54 6.65
N ARG A 77 -7.31 10.65 5.96
CA ARG A 77 -8.29 11.63 5.48
C ARG A 77 -9.02 11.18 4.21
N ASN A 78 -8.35 10.37 3.38
CA ASN A 78 -8.84 9.99 2.07
C ASN A 78 -8.87 8.46 1.94
N PRO A 79 -9.68 7.73 2.71
CA PRO A 79 -9.68 6.27 2.63
C PRO A 79 -10.06 5.80 1.22
N MET A 80 -9.23 4.96 0.63
CA MET A 80 -9.48 4.42 -0.71
C MET A 80 -10.74 3.55 -0.71
N ALA A 81 -11.64 3.83 -1.65
CA ALA A 81 -12.88 3.06 -1.80
C ALA A 81 -12.54 1.63 -2.21
N GLY A 82 -13.14 0.65 -1.55
CA GLY A 82 -12.90 -0.76 -1.86
C GLY A 82 -11.60 -1.37 -1.33
N TYR A 83 -10.70 -0.58 -0.72
CA TYR A 83 -9.41 -1.10 -0.23
C TYR A 83 -9.15 -0.76 1.24
N PHE A 84 -8.44 -1.65 1.93
CA PHE A 84 -7.63 -1.31 3.09
C PHE A 84 -6.19 -1.12 2.62
N VAL A 85 -5.54 -0.04 3.05
CA VAL A 85 -4.14 0.24 2.71
C VAL A 85 -3.29 -0.12 3.91
N HIS A 86 -2.23 -0.88 3.69
CA HIS A 86 -1.23 -1.21 4.69
C HIS A 86 0.09 -0.57 4.29
N ILE A 87 0.83 0.01 5.25
CA ILE A 87 2.16 0.55 4.99
C ILE A 87 3.20 -0.21 5.79
N TYR A 88 4.22 -0.66 5.08
CA TYR A 88 5.43 -1.24 5.65
C TYR A 88 6.61 -0.29 5.44
N GLU A 89 7.37 -0.08 6.49
CA GLU A 89 8.61 0.69 6.49
C GLU A 89 9.81 -0.27 6.46
N HIS A 90 10.70 -0.05 5.50
CA HIS A 90 11.99 -0.72 5.43
C HIS A 90 13.14 0.29 5.60
N LYS A 91 14.01 0.02 6.56
CA LYS A 91 15.26 0.76 6.80
C LYS A 91 16.42 -0.20 6.57
N VAL A 92 17.49 0.29 5.94
CA VAL A 92 18.69 -0.50 5.65
C VAL A 92 19.19 -1.18 6.93
N GLY A 93 19.37 -2.50 6.87
CA GLY A 93 19.84 -3.32 8.00
C GLY A 93 18.78 -3.64 9.05
N VAL A 94 17.51 -3.29 8.84
CA VAL A 94 16.39 -3.56 9.75
C VAL A 94 15.32 -4.39 9.04
N ALA A 95 14.69 -5.30 9.77
CA ALA A 95 13.51 -6.01 9.30
C ALA A 95 12.40 -5.01 8.95
N GLU A 96 11.63 -5.33 7.91
CA GLU A 96 10.48 -4.54 7.52
C GLU A 96 9.43 -4.51 8.65
N LYS A 97 8.82 -3.34 8.88
CA LYS A 97 7.88 -3.12 9.97
C LYS A 97 6.60 -2.47 9.47
N LYS A 98 5.44 -3.02 9.84
CA LYS A 98 4.14 -2.38 9.58
C LYS A 98 3.98 -1.10 10.41
N ILE A 99 3.54 -0.02 9.77
CA ILE A 99 3.37 1.32 10.39
C ILE A 99 1.98 1.93 10.19
N TYR A 100 1.15 1.33 9.34
CA TYR A 100 -0.25 1.68 9.07
C TYR A 100 -1.01 0.42 8.64
#